data_AF-A0AAX4JD47-F1
#
_entry.id   AF-A0AAX4JD47-F1
#
_cell.length_a   1.000
_cell.length_b   1.000
_cell.length_c   1.000
_cell.angle_alpha   90.00
_cell.angle_beta   90.00
_cell.angle_gamma   90.00
#
_symmetry.space_group_name_H-M   'P 1'
#
loop_
_entity.id
_entity.type
_entity.pdbx_description
1 polymer ?
#
loop_
_entity_poly.entity_id
_entity_poly.type
_entity_poly.pdbx_seq_one_letter_code
_entity_poly.pdbx_strand_id
1 'polypeptide(L)'
;MKMSDLKKKILMKVRRVEYKHVNYPEEYKETEIKYKKLRDNLNNVSASIANLMNYEHGGKAQKKLYQGLSIISSVSKLDYFKSHDVFESIGSVCSDFSKDDDQVSSENEKMSKGYFRVSEMKKKFNEKLQNEMEILKDIKKKTDQINKERDNAKVYRYDLEMAKENESHENRQEVDRYEELFDKACMQALSMMNDFIGDDGVQGVLKRVLGYNIEFFKKSLEELEKVNK
;
A
#
# COMPACT_ATOMS: atom_id res chain seq x y z
N MET A 1 -32.14 8.19 -31.36
CA MET A 1 -31.66 6.84 -30.99
C MET A 1 -30.45 7.01 -30.06
N LYS A 2 -30.54 6.65 -28.77
CA LYS A 2 -29.41 6.85 -27.83
C LYS A 2 -28.22 5.98 -28.26
N MET A 3 -27.09 6.61 -28.54
CA MET A 3 -25.84 5.92 -28.88
C MET A 3 -25.30 5.19 -27.64
N SER A 4 -24.82 3.95 -27.78
CA SER A 4 -24.26 3.22 -26.63
C SER A 4 -22.95 3.85 -26.16
N ASP A 5 -22.70 3.83 -24.84
CA ASP A 5 -21.53 4.45 -24.22
C ASP A 5 -20.21 3.95 -24.80
N LEU A 6 -20.15 2.68 -25.25
CA LEU A 6 -18.98 2.10 -25.90
C LEU A 6 -18.69 2.75 -27.26
N LYS A 7 -19.72 2.95 -28.09
CA LYS A 7 -19.58 3.64 -29.38
C LYS A 7 -19.16 5.09 -29.17
N LYS A 8 -19.66 5.73 -28.10
CA LYS A 8 -19.32 7.10 -27.72
C LYS A 8 -17.85 7.24 -27.31
N LYS A 9 -17.34 6.33 -26.47
CA LYS A 9 -15.91 6.28 -26.10
C LYS A 9 -14.99 6.10 -27.30
N ILE A 10 -15.41 5.33 -28.31
CA ILE A 10 -14.67 5.19 -29.57
C ILE A 10 -14.72 6.51 -30.36
N LEU A 11 -15.89 7.14 -30.46
CA LEU A 11 -16.07 8.40 -31.16
C LEU A 11 -15.22 9.54 -30.56
N MET A 12 -15.14 9.62 -29.23
CA MET A 12 -14.29 10.58 -28.51
C MET A 12 -12.79 10.41 -28.81
N LYS A 13 -12.34 9.20 -29.18
CA LYS A 13 -10.93 8.96 -29.58
C LYS A 13 -10.68 9.33 -31.05
N VAL A 14 -11.70 9.21 -31.90
CA VAL A 14 -11.60 9.43 -33.35
C VAL A 14 -11.84 10.88 -33.72
N ARG A 15 -12.81 11.55 -33.09
CA ARG A 15 -13.03 13.00 -33.19
C ARG A 15 -12.21 13.71 -32.11
N ARG A 16 -11.19 14.47 -32.53
CA ARG A 16 -10.57 15.47 -31.66
C ARG A 16 -11.57 16.61 -31.46
N VAL A 17 -12.34 16.53 -30.37
CA VAL A 17 -13.16 17.66 -29.91
C VAL A 17 -12.26 18.66 -29.22
N GLU A 18 -12.34 19.93 -29.63
CA GLU A 18 -11.69 21.04 -28.95
C GLU A 18 -12.60 21.51 -27.81
N TYR A 19 -12.20 21.24 -26.57
CA TYR A 19 -12.98 21.66 -25.40
C TYR A 19 -12.77 23.15 -25.13
N LYS A 20 -13.64 24.01 -25.66
CA LYS A 20 -13.55 25.47 -25.57
C LYS A 20 -14.43 26.02 -24.46
N HIS A 21 -15.58 25.40 -24.21
CA HIS A 21 -16.63 25.93 -23.33
C HIS A 21 -16.66 25.22 -21.98
N VAL A 22 -16.19 23.96 -21.90
CA VAL A 22 -16.28 23.14 -20.70
C VAL A 22 -14.90 22.71 -20.21
N ASN A 23 -14.54 23.21 -19.01
CA ASN A 23 -13.29 22.89 -18.35
C ASN A 23 -13.54 22.06 -17.09
N TYR A 24 -12.63 21.13 -16.80
CA TYR A 24 -12.58 20.54 -15.46
C TYR A 24 -12.18 21.61 -14.43
N PRO A 25 -12.74 21.55 -13.21
CA PRO A 25 -12.21 22.30 -12.07
C PRO A 25 -10.71 22.02 -11.89
N GLU A 26 -9.92 23.01 -11.48
CA GLU A 26 -8.47 22.83 -11.39
C GLU A 26 -8.09 21.80 -10.32
N GLU A 27 -8.76 21.85 -9.16
CA GLU A 27 -8.62 20.86 -8.11
C GLU A 27 -8.88 19.42 -8.60
N TYR A 28 -9.88 19.24 -9.48
CA TYR A 28 -10.18 17.94 -10.08
C TYR A 28 -8.98 17.41 -10.88
N LYS A 29 -8.35 18.25 -11.70
CA LYS A 29 -7.20 17.85 -12.52
C LYS A 29 -6.01 17.48 -11.65
N GLU A 30 -5.68 18.31 -10.67
CA GLU A 30 -4.56 18.07 -9.76
C GLU A 30 -4.74 16.78 -8.97
N THR A 31 -5.93 16.59 -8.39
CA THR A 31 -6.26 15.40 -7.62
C THR A 31 -6.28 14.15 -8.50
N GLU A 32 -6.77 14.25 -9.73
CA GLU A 32 -6.73 13.14 -10.69
C GLU A 32 -5.30 12.67 -10.99
N ILE A 33 -4.35 13.60 -11.15
CA ILE A 33 -2.93 13.28 -11.37
C ILE A 33 -2.38 12.51 -10.18
N LYS A 34 -2.60 13.02 -8.95
CA LYS A 34 -2.15 12.38 -7.70
C LYS A 34 -2.77 10.99 -7.55
N TYR A 35 -4.08 10.88 -7.74
CA TYR A 35 -4.83 9.62 -7.68
C TYR A 35 -4.27 8.58 -8.64
N LYS A 36 -4.13 8.91 -9.93
CA LYS A 36 -3.58 7.98 -10.94
C LYS A 36 -2.21 7.46 -10.54
N LYS A 37 -1.30 8.36 -10.14
CA LYS A 37 0.05 8.01 -9.72
C LYS A 37 0.05 7.05 -8.53
N LEU A 38 -0.78 7.31 -7.52
CA LEU A 38 -0.88 6.45 -6.33
C LEU A 38 -1.54 5.10 -6.64
N ARG A 39 -2.62 5.09 -7.42
CA ARG A 39 -3.30 3.87 -7.89
C ARG A 39 -2.33 2.96 -8.64
N ASP A 40 -1.56 3.52 -9.57
CA ASP A 40 -0.63 2.74 -10.41
C ASP A 40 0.55 2.20 -9.60
N ASN A 41 0.90 2.85 -8.48
CA ASN A 41 1.92 2.40 -7.54
C ASN A 41 1.39 1.58 -6.36
N LEU A 42 0.08 1.32 -6.27
CA LEU A 42 -0.52 0.66 -5.11
C LEU A 42 0.04 -0.76 -4.88
N ASN A 43 0.31 -1.49 -5.97
CA ASN A 43 0.95 -2.81 -5.89
C ASN A 43 2.39 -2.72 -5.33
N ASN A 44 3.12 -1.63 -5.65
CA ASN A 44 4.46 -1.41 -5.11
C ASN A 44 4.40 -1.15 -3.60
N VAL A 45 3.40 -0.38 -3.14
CA VAL A 45 3.16 -0.15 -1.71
C VAL A 45 2.87 -1.46 -0.98
N SER A 46 1.94 -2.27 -1.52
CA SER A 46 1.65 -3.60 -0.96
C SER A 46 2.88 -4.51 -0.93
N ALA A 47 3.70 -4.50 -1.99
CA ALA A 47 4.94 -5.27 -2.04
C ALA A 47 5.95 -4.78 -0.99
N SER A 48 6.08 -3.47 -0.78
CA SER A 48 6.95 -2.91 0.26
C SER A 48 6.50 -3.33 1.66
N ILE A 49 5.20 -3.33 1.96
CA ILE A 49 4.68 -3.79 3.25
C ILE A 49 4.91 -5.30 3.42
N ALA A 50 4.65 -6.10 2.39
CA ALA A 50 4.95 -7.53 2.41
C ALA A 50 6.45 -7.81 2.62
N ASN A 51 7.33 -7.00 2.05
CA ASN A 51 8.76 -7.11 2.29
C ASN A 51 9.12 -6.78 3.74
N LEU A 52 8.49 -5.77 4.35
CA LEU A 52 8.69 -5.47 5.77
C LEU A 52 8.27 -6.63 6.66
N MET A 53 7.21 -7.35 6.30
CA MET A 53 6.78 -8.56 7.02
C MET A 53 7.78 -9.71 6.90
N ASN A 54 8.35 -9.91 5.70
CA ASN A 54 9.11 -11.11 5.36
C ASN A 54 10.63 -10.91 5.25
N TYR A 55 11.16 -9.72 5.55
CA TYR A 55 12.58 -9.38 5.37
C TYR A 55 13.51 -10.38 6.09
N GLU A 56 13.06 -10.92 7.21
CA GLU A 56 13.75 -11.93 8.02
C GLU A 56 13.63 -13.36 7.53
N HIS A 57 12.82 -13.63 6.50
CA HIS A 57 12.45 -14.97 6.03
C HIS A 57 12.94 -15.33 4.62
N GLY A 58 13.54 -14.43 3.82
CA GLY A 58 13.93 -14.88 2.47
C GLY A 58 14.54 -13.88 1.50
N GLY A 59 15.83 -13.56 1.63
CA GLY A 59 16.60 -12.83 0.61
C GLY A 59 18.01 -13.39 0.41
N LYS A 60 18.69 -13.03 -0.70
CA LYS A 60 20.10 -13.40 -0.97
C LYS A 60 21.05 -13.06 0.20
N ALA A 61 20.73 -12.02 0.98
CA ALA A 61 21.47 -11.62 2.19
C ALA A 61 21.33 -12.64 3.33
N GLN A 62 20.14 -13.22 3.49
CA GLN A 62 19.85 -14.26 4.46
C GLN A 62 20.60 -15.56 4.10
N LYS A 63 20.64 -15.95 2.81
CA LYS A 63 21.50 -17.06 2.34
C LYS A 63 22.97 -16.88 2.73
N LYS A 64 23.49 -15.65 2.73
CA LYS A 64 24.87 -15.34 3.15
C LYS A 64 25.05 -15.35 4.66
N LEU A 65 24.10 -14.80 5.43
CA LEU A 65 24.08 -14.91 6.89
C LEU A 65 24.01 -16.38 7.33
N TYR A 66 23.19 -17.19 6.66
CA TYR A 66 23.06 -18.63 6.93
C TYR A 66 24.32 -19.42 6.59
N GLN A 67 25.03 -19.07 5.52
CA GLN A 67 26.35 -19.65 5.26
C GLN A 67 27.35 -19.30 6.37
N GLY A 68 27.35 -18.05 6.87
CA GLY A 68 28.21 -17.64 7.99
C GLY A 68 27.89 -18.36 9.31
N LEU A 69 26.60 -18.55 9.63
CA LEU A 69 26.17 -19.26 10.84
C LEU A 69 26.42 -20.76 10.77
N SER A 70 26.28 -21.38 9.59
CA SER A 70 26.59 -22.81 9.39
C SER A 70 28.05 -23.18 9.60
N ILE A 71 28.97 -22.21 9.45
CA ILE A 71 30.40 -22.38 9.74
C ILE A 71 30.66 -22.44 11.25
N ILE A 72 29.81 -21.78 12.05
CA ILE A 72 29.89 -21.80 13.52
C ILE A 72 29.18 -23.05 14.09
N SER A 73 28.21 -23.62 13.36
CA SER A 73 27.30 -24.67 13.86
C SER A 73 27.59 -26.07 13.32
N SER A 74 28.84 -26.47 13.05
CA SER A 74 29.16 -27.80 12.49
C SER A 74 28.74 -29.01 13.36
N VAL A 75 27.96 -28.79 14.43
CA VAL A 75 27.43 -29.79 15.35
C VAL A 75 25.88 -29.80 15.43
N SER A 76 25.13 -28.85 14.86
CA SER A 76 23.66 -28.80 15.05
C SER A 76 22.83 -28.68 13.76
N LYS A 77 21.74 -29.47 13.75
CA LYS A 77 20.85 -29.81 12.64
C LYS A 77 20.43 -28.63 11.75
N LEU A 78 20.64 -28.79 10.44
CA LEU A 78 20.20 -27.94 9.32
C LEU A 78 18.68 -27.65 9.24
N ASP A 79 17.84 -28.23 10.09
CA ASP A 79 16.37 -28.09 10.03
C ASP A 79 15.79 -26.92 10.84
N TYR A 80 16.58 -26.21 11.66
CA TYR A 80 16.07 -25.07 12.43
C TYR A 80 15.58 -23.89 11.57
N PHE A 81 16.09 -23.76 10.34
CA PHE A 81 15.96 -22.53 9.55
C PHE A 81 14.88 -22.58 8.45
N LYS A 82 14.02 -23.61 8.45
CA LYS A 82 12.93 -23.72 7.47
C LYS A 82 11.65 -22.96 7.85
N SER A 83 11.49 -22.50 9.10
CA SER A 83 10.23 -21.88 9.57
C SER A 83 10.36 -20.71 10.56
N HIS A 84 11.55 -20.42 11.08
CA HIS A 84 11.73 -19.42 12.15
C HIS A 84 12.24 -18.08 11.58
N ASP A 85 11.85 -16.96 12.19
CA ASP A 85 12.42 -15.66 11.85
C ASP A 85 13.90 -15.58 12.27
N VAL A 86 14.62 -14.58 11.76
CA VAL A 86 16.06 -14.44 12.02
C VAL A 86 16.37 -14.25 13.51
N PHE A 87 15.51 -13.57 14.26
CA PHE A 87 15.70 -13.33 15.68
C PHE A 87 15.47 -14.61 16.48
N GLU A 88 14.40 -15.36 16.19
CA GLU A 88 14.14 -16.67 16.79
C GLU A 88 15.27 -17.67 16.50
N SER A 89 15.82 -17.61 15.29
CA SER A 89 16.96 -18.43 14.88
C SER A 89 18.22 -18.11 15.69
N ILE A 90 18.56 -16.83 15.87
CA ILE A 90 19.69 -16.40 16.72
C ILE A 90 19.43 -16.80 18.18
N GLY A 91 18.21 -16.61 18.67
CA GLY A 91 17.81 -16.99 20.02
C GLY A 91 18.04 -18.48 20.30
N SER A 92 17.72 -19.33 19.32
CA SER A 92 17.90 -20.79 19.39
C SER A 92 19.37 -21.18 19.38
N VAL A 93 20.18 -20.59 18.48
CA VAL A 93 21.63 -20.83 18.44
C VAL A 93 22.28 -20.46 19.78
N CYS A 94 22.00 -19.29 20.33
CA CYS A 94 22.54 -18.88 21.63
C CYS A 94 22.06 -19.81 22.76
N SER A 95 20.80 -20.27 22.74
CA SER A 95 20.29 -21.20 23.76
C SER A 95 20.99 -22.56 23.74
N ASP A 96 21.46 -23.01 22.58
CA ASP A 96 22.19 -24.27 22.46
C ASP A 96 23.63 -24.09 22.95
N PHE A 97 24.32 -23.03 22.52
CA PHE A 97 25.67 -22.73 23.01
C PHE A 97 25.74 -22.49 24.53
N SER A 98 24.68 -21.96 25.15
CA SER A 98 24.68 -21.78 26.61
C SER A 98 24.73 -23.09 27.41
N LYS A 99 24.40 -24.23 26.77
CA LYS A 99 24.42 -25.56 27.40
C LYS A 99 25.77 -26.27 27.26
N ASP A 100 26.61 -25.81 26.34
CA ASP A 100 27.82 -26.52 25.92
C ASP A 100 29.11 -25.93 26.53
N ASP A 101 29.10 -24.66 26.99
CA ASP A 101 30.29 -23.99 27.53
C ASP A 101 29.95 -23.01 28.68
N ASP A 102 30.43 -23.33 29.88
CA ASP A 102 30.22 -22.56 31.11
C ASP A 102 30.81 -21.14 31.06
N GLN A 103 31.86 -20.90 30.26
CA GLN A 103 32.51 -19.59 30.18
C GLN A 103 31.68 -18.55 29.42
N VAL A 104 30.84 -19.00 28.49
CA VAL A 104 30.00 -18.14 27.66
C VAL A 104 28.50 -18.31 27.95
N SER A 105 28.14 -19.23 28.85
CA SER A 105 26.76 -19.60 29.15
C SER A 105 25.89 -18.41 29.53
N SER A 106 26.37 -17.54 30.43
CA SER A 106 25.63 -16.34 30.88
C SER A 106 25.30 -15.38 29.74
N GLU A 107 26.27 -15.07 28.88
CA GLU A 107 26.06 -14.13 27.76
C GLU A 107 25.17 -14.73 26.68
N ASN A 108 25.33 -16.04 26.40
CA ASN A 108 24.47 -16.77 25.48
C ASN A 108 23.01 -16.85 25.99
N GLU A 109 22.78 -17.04 27.29
CA GLU A 109 21.43 -16.99 27.86
C GLU A 109 20.80 -15.60 27.72
N LYS A 110 21.56 -14.53 27.99
CA LYS A 110 21.11 -13.14 27.83
C LYS A 110 20.71 -12.86 26.39
N MET A 111 21.59 -13.19 25.44
CA MET A 111 21.32 -13.05 24.01
C MET A 111 20.10 -13.86 23.59
N SER A 112 20.01 -15.12 24.01
CA SER A 112 18.88 -15.99 23.68
C SER A 112 17.54 -15.39 24.12
N LYS A 113 17.45 -14.97 25.39
CA LYS A 113 16.26 -14.33 25.96
C LYS A 113 15.90 -13.03 25.21
N GLY A 114 16.88 -12.20 24.90
CA GLY A 114 16.68 -10.94 24.17
C GLY A 114 16.11 -11.19 22.77
N TYR A 115 16.74 -12.07 21.99
CA TYR A 115 16.35 -12.33 20.61
C TYR A 115 15.00 -13.05 20.49
N PHE A 116 14.65 -13.95 21.42
CA PHE A 116 13.29 -14.51 21.46
C PHE A 116 12.22 -13.43 21.73
N ARG A 117 12.49 -12.47 22.61
CA ARG A 117 11.55 -11.36 22.84
C ARG A 117 11.40 -10.45 21.61
N VAL A 118 12.49 -10.19 20.89
CA VAL A 118 12.45 -9.42 19.63
C VAL A 118 11.62 -10.17 18.58
N SER A 119 11.77 -11.49 18.46
CA SER A 119 10.92 -12.33 17.59
C SER A 119 9.42 -12.19 17.93
N GLU A 120 9.05 -12.27 19.21
CA GLU A 120 7.65 -12.10 19.63
C GLU A 120 7.09 -10.70 19.30
N MET A 121 7.91 -9.66 19.44
CA MET A 121 7.54 -8.30 19.02
C MET A 121 7.37 -8.20 17.51
N LYS A 122 8.19 -8.92 16.76
CA LYS A 122 8.14 -8.97 15.31
C LYS A 122 6.89 -9.68 14.80
N LYS A 123 6.48 -10.79 15.43
CA LYS A 123 5.19 -11.45 15.15
C LYS A 123 4.02 -10.48 15.28
N LYS A 124 3.95 -9.71 16.38
CA LYS A 124 2.93 -8.66 16.59
C LYS A 124 3.00 -7.53 15.56
N PHE A 125 4.20 -7.13 15.16
CA PHE A 125 4.38 -6.15 14.08
C PHE A 125 3.85 -6.69 12.74
N ASN A 126 4.14 -7.95 12.41
CA ASN A 126 3.68 -8.61 11.19
C ASN A 126 2.13 -8.72 11.17
N GLU A 127 1.50 -9.03 12.30
CA GLU A 127 0.02 -9.01 12.44
C GLU A 127 -0.57 -7.63 12.12
N LYS A 128 0.02 -6.56 12.67
CA LYS A 128 -0.41 -5.19 12.37
C LYS A 128 -0.27 -4.86 10.89
N LEU A 129 0.84 -5.25 10.26
CA LEU A 129 1.05 -5.06 8.82
C LEU A 129 0.06 -5.88 7.96
N GLN A 130 -0.31 -7.08 8.40
CA GLN A 130 -1.32 -7.88 7.71
C GLN A 130 -2.69 -7.17 7.71
N ASN A 131 -3.08 -6.53 8.81
CA ASN A 131 -4.32 -5.74 8.86
C ASN A 131 -4.28 -4.56 7.85
N GLU A 132 -3.15 -3.86 7.75
CA GLU A 132 -2.99 -2.79 6.77
C GLU A 132 -3.01 -3.30 5.31
N MET A 133 -2.52 -4.52 5.08
CA MET A 133 -2.61 -5.17 3.77
C MET A 133 -4.07 -5.46 3.37
N GLU A 134 -4.92 -5.87 4.31
CA GLU A 134 -6.36 -6.03 4.04
C GLU A 134 -7.02 -4.68 3.72
N ILE A 135 -6.68 -3.62 4.46
CA ILE A 135 -7.16 -2.27 4.17
C ILE A 135 -6.75 -1.83 2.75
N LEU A 136 -5.50 -2.07 2.35
CA LEU A 136 -5.04 -1.76 0.99
C LEU A 136 -5.78 -2.55 -0.09
N LYS A 137 -6.15 -3.81 0.16
CA LYS A 137 -6.98 -4.59 -0.77
C LYS A 137 -8.36 -3.96 -0.93
N ASP A 138 -8.97 -3.48 0.15
CA ASP A 138 -10.27 -2.82 0.07
C ASP A 138 -10.20 -1.47 -0.62
N ILE A 139 -9.15 -0.68 -0.35
CA ILE A 139 -8.83 0.54 -1.09
C ILE A 139 -8.69 0.23 -2.60
N LYS A 140 -8.00 -0.86 -2.94
CA LYS A 140 -7.83 -1.29 -4.34
C LYS A 140 -9.18 -1.62 -5.00
N LYS A 141 -10.10 -2.30 -4.32
CA LYS A 141 -11.44 -2.60 -4.86
C LYS A 141 -12.23 -1.32 -5.17
N LYS A 142 -12.05 -0.25 -4.38
CA LYS A 142 -12.71 1.04 -4.63
C LYS A 142 -12.22 1.73 -5.91
N THR A 143 -11.06 1.36 -6.45
CA THR A 143 -10.48 2.03 -7.63
C THR A 143 -11.34 1.89 -8.88
N ASP A 144 -12.04 0.78 -9.06
CA ASP A 144 -12.93 0.57 -10.22
C ASP A 144 -14.10 1.54 -10.21
N GLN A 145 -14.72 1.75 -9.04
CA GLN A 145 -15.81 2.70 -8.87
C GLN A 145 -15.32 4.14 -9.09
N ILE A 146 -14.13 4.49 -8.58
CA ILE A 146 -13.53 5.82 -8.83
C ILE A 146 -13.28 6.02 -10.33
N ASN A 147 -12.72 5.02 -11.02
CA ASN A 147 -12.47 5.09 -12.46
C ASN A 147 -13.76 5.21 -13.27
N LYS A 148 -14.84 4.56 -12.83
CA LYS A 148 -16.17 4.69 -13.44
C LYS A 148 -16.69 6.12 -13.35
N GLU A 149 -16.65 6.75 -12.18
CA GLU A 149 -17.11 8.15 -12.05
C GLU A 149 -16.23 9.13 -12.81
N ARG A 150 -14.91 8.90 -12.85
CA ARG A 150 -14.00 9.68 -13.71
C ARG A 150 -14.31 9.52 -15.20
N ASP A 151 -14.74 8.36 -15.63
CA ASP A 151 -15.17 8.12 -17.01
C ASP A 151 -16.53 8.79 -17.29
N ASN A 152 -17.46 8.79 -16.34
CA ASN A 152 -18.72 9.54 -16.43
C ASN A 152 -18.44 11.04 -16.61
N ALA A 153 -17.55 11.62 -15.80
CA ALA A 153 -17.15 13.02 -15.91
C ALA A 153 -16.60 13.34 -17.31
N LYS A 154 -15.80 12.45 -17.92
CA LYS A 154 -15.32 12.61 -19.31
C LYS A 154 -16.45 12.58 -20.34
N VAL A 155 -17.39 11.65 -20.19
CA VAL A 155 -18.51 11.50 -21.12
C VAL A 155 -19.45 12.71 -21.03
N TYR A 156 -19.79 13.15 -19.82
CA TYR A 156 -20.66 14.32 -19.63
C TYR A 156 -19.98 15.62 -20.04
N ARG A 157 -18.65 15.74 -19.85
CA ARG A 157 -17.89 16.87 -20.39
C ARG A 157 -18.02 16.96 -21.92
N TYR A 158 -17.88 15.84 -22.61
CA TYR A 158 -18.04 15.77 -24.06
C TYR A 158 -19.45 16.16 -24.49
N ASP A 159 -20.47 15.63 -23.81
CA ASP A 159 -21.87 15.94 -24.13
C ASP A 159 -22.19 17.41 -23.92
N LEU A 160 -21.73 17.97 -22.81
CA LEU A 160 -21.92 19.39 -22.50
C LEU A 160 -21.21 20.28 -23.51
N GLU A 161 -19.99 19.92 -23.93
CA GLU A 161 -19.26 20.66 -24.96
C GLU A 161 -20.03 20.66 -26.29
N MET A 162 -20.49 19.48 -26.75
CA MET A 162 -21.26 19.37 -27.99
C MET A 162 -22.60 20.10 -27.91
N ALA A 163 -23.25 20.12 -26.75
CA ALA A 163 -24.49 20.84 -26.52
C ALA A 163 -24.26 22.36 -26.53
N LYS A 164 -23.19 22.86 -25.89
CA LYS A 164 -22.81 24.28 -25.88
C LYS A 164 -22.37 24.77 -27.27
N GLU A 165 -21.69 23.94 -28.06
CA GLU A 165 -21.33 24.29 -29.45
C GLU A 165 -22.55 24.50 -30.36
N ASN A 166 -23.68 23.86 -30.05
CA ASN A 166 -24.91 23.95 -30.82
C ASN A 166 -26.03 24.67 -30.04
N GLU A 167 -25.68 25.46 -29.02
CA GLU A 167 -26.66 26.06 -28.11
C GLU A 167 -27.66 26.96 -28.87
N SER A 168 -28.94 26.70 -28.61
CA SER A 168 -30.09 27.42 -29.14
C SER A 168 -31.16 27.52 -28.05
N HIS A 169 -32.15 28.39 -28.27
CA HIS A 169 -33.24 28.54 -27.31
C HIS A 169 -34.06 27.24 -27.12
N GLU A 170 -33.98 26.30 -28.07
CA GLU A 170 -34.71 25.03 -28.09
C GLU A 170 -33.97 23.89 -27.36
N ASN A 171 -32.63 23.95 -27.24
CA ASN A 171 -31.83 22.90 -26.59
C ASN A 171 -31.26 23.31 -25.23
N ARG A 172 -31.63 24.48 -24.71
CA ARG A 172 -31.14 25.00 -23.43
C ARG A 172 -31.37 24.04 -22.26
N GLN A 173 -32.52 23.37 -22.20
CA GLN A 173 -32.81 22.36 -21.17
C GLN A 173 -31.85 21.16 -21.23
N GLU A 174 -31.34 20.83 -22.41
CA GLU A 174 -30.37 19.75 -22.58
C GLU A 174 -28.97 20.19 -22.12
N VAL A 175 -28.59 21.44 -22.39
CA VAL A 175 -27.37 22.06 -21.85
C VAL A 175 -27.39 22.05 -20.33
N ASP A 176 -28.45 22.57 -19.70
CA ASP A 176 -28.60 22.63 -18.24
C ASP A 176 -28.47 21.23 -17.61
N ARG A 177 -29.15 20.24 -18.21
CA ARG A 177 -29.08 18.85 -17.74
C ARG A 177 -27.68 18.26 -17.84
N TYR A 178 -26.95 18.53 -18.92
CA TYR A 178 -25.58 18.03 -19.08
C TYR A 178 -24.61 18.73 -18.13
N GLU A 179 -24.85 19.99 -17.81
CA GLU A 179 -24.09 20.75 -16.82
C GLU A 179 -24.25 20.14 -15.43
N GLU A 180 -25.49 19.89 -14.99
CA GLU A 180 -25.75 19.20 -13.72
C GLU A 180 -25.10 17.81 -13.64
N LEU A 181 -25.16 17.02 -14.71
CA LEU A 181 -24.55 15.69 -14.77
C LEU A 181 -23.02 15.76 -14.71
N PHE A 182 -22.43 16.71 -15.42
CA PHE A 182 -20.99 16.92 -15.43
C PHE A 182 -20.49 17.34 -14.05
N ASP A 183 -21.11 18.35 -13.44
CA ASP A 183 -20.73 18.86 -12.12
C ASP A 183 -20.88 17.79 -11.05
N LYS A 184 -21.98 17.05 -11.06
CA LYS A 184 -22.20 15.93 -10.15
C LYS A 184 -21.12 14.85 -10.29
N ALA A 185 -20.80 14.44 -11.52
CA ALA A 185 -19.77 13.43 -11.74
C ALA A 185 -18.39 13.93 -11.31
N CYS A 186 -18.06 15.20 -11.57
CA CYS A 186 -16.82 15.83 -11.13
C CYS A 186 -16.71 15.86 -9.60
N MET A 187 -17.74 16.30 -8.89
CA MET A 187 -17.76 16.35 -7.43
C MET A 187 -17.64 14.94 -6.82
N GLN A 188 -18.39 13.98 -7.34
CA GLN A 188 -18.35 12.59 -6.85
C GLN A 188 -16.98 11.96 -7.05
N ALA A 189 -16.42 12.05 -8.26
CA ALA A 189 -15.10 11.53 -8.55
C ALA A 189 -14.02 12.25 -7.73
N LEU A 190 -14.10 13.57 -7.56
CA LEU A 190 -13.17 14.34 -6.72
C LEU A 190 -13.19 13.87 -5.27
N SER A 191 -14.37 13.77 -4.66
CA SER A 191 -14.53 13.27 -3.29
C SER A 191 -13.91 11.89 -3.13
N MET A 192 -14.25 10.95 -4.00
CA MET A 192 -13.74 9.58 -3.88
C MET A 192 -12.22 9.48 -4.13
N MET A 193 -11.67 10.32 -5.01
CA MET A 193 -10.22 10.41 -5.19
C MET A 193 -9.53 10.97 -3.95
N ASN A 194 -10.10 11.99 -3.31
CA ASN A 194 -9.57 12.54 -2.06
C ASN A 194 -9.62 11.50 -0.94
N ASP A 195 -10.72 10.76 -0.78
CA ASP A 195 -10.84 9.68 0.21
C ASP A 195 -9.81 8.58 -0.03
N PHE A 196 -9.55 8.22 -1.30
CA PHE A 196 -8.52 7.25 -1.66
C PHE A 196 -7.11 7.73 -1.29
N ILE A 197 -6.83 9.03 -1.43
CA ILE A 197 -5.50 9.60 -1.17
C ILE A 197 -5.28 9.82 0.33
N GLY A 198 -6.30 10.33 1.02
CA GLY A 198 -6.21 10.92 2.36
C GLY A 198 -6.03 9.92 3.50
N ASP A 199 -6.37 10.38 4.71
CA ASP A 199 -6.09 9.67 5.96
C ASP A 199 -6.86 8.35 6.14
N ASP A 200 -8.01 8.20 5.48
CA ASP A 200 -8.75 6.93 5.42
C ASP A 200 -8.31 6.04 4.23
N GLY A 201 -7.42 6.57 3.40
CA GLY A 201 -6.89 5.93 2.20
C GLY A 201 -5.41 5.56 2.32
N VAL A 202 -4.68 5.74 1.23
CA VAL A 202 -3.28 5.33 1.11
C VAL A 202 -2.38 6.07 2.10
N GLN A 203 -2.60 7.38 2.32
CA GLN A 203 -1.79 8.15 3.27
C GLN A 203 -1.91 7.61 4.69
N GLY A 204 -3.12 7.26 5.12
CA GLY A 204 -3.36 6.67 6.45
C GLY A 204 -2.60 5.38 6.67
N VAL A 205 -2.66 4.47 5.70
CA VAL A 205 -1.90 3.21 5.74
C VAL A 205 -0.42 3.48 5.92
N LEU A 206 0.17 4.37 5.10
CA LEU A 206 1.60 4.68 5.18
C LEU A 206 2.00 5.27 6.54
N LYS A 207 1.18 6.18 7.09
CA LYS A 207 1.40 6.75 8.43
C LYS A 207 1.40 5.67 9.52
N ARG A 208 0.42 4.76 9.49
CA ARG A 208 0.31 3.67 10.47
C ARG A 208 1.45 2.67 10.36
N VAL A 209 1.81 2.26 9.15
CA VAL A 209 2.98 1.38 8.90
C VAL A 209 4.26 2.00 9.46
N LEU A 210 4.49 3.30 9.24
CA LEU A 210 5.63 4.01 9.83
C LEU A 210 5.58 3.97 11.36
N GLY A 211 4.41 4.26 11.95
CA GLY A 211 4.21 4.19 13.40
C GLY A 211 4.52 2.81 13.98
N TYR A 212 4.06 1.74 13.33
CA TYR A 212 4.34 0.37 13.74
C TYR A 212 5.84 0.04 13.66
N ASN A 213 6.55 0.54 12.64
CA ASN A 213 8.00 0.33 12.53
C ASN A 213 8.74 0.99 13.68
N ILE A 214 8.39 2.25 13.99
CA ILE A 214 8.97 2.99 15.11
C ILE A 214 8.73 2.25 16.42
N GLU A 215 7.50 1.78 16.65
CA GLU A 215 7.14 1.03 17.85
C GLU A 215 7.96 -0.27 17.96
N PHE A 216 8.08 -1.02 16.86
CA PHE A 216 8.86 -2.26 16.83
C PHE A 216 10.33 -2.01 17.19
N PHE A 217 11.01 -1.07 16.51
CA PHE A 217 12.43 -0.83 16.77
C PHE A 217 12.70 -0.31 18.18
N LYS A 218 11.85 0.57 18.72
CA LYS A 218 11.99 1.08 20.10
C LYS A 218 11.88 -0.05 21.12
N LYS A 219 10.81 -0.85 21.02
CA LYS A 219 10.59 -1.96 21.96
C LYS A 219 11.67 -3.03 21.86
N SER A 220 12.14 -3.33 20.64
CA SER A 220 13.24 -4.26 20.43
C SER A 220 14.54 -3.78 21.08
N LEU A 221 14.87 -2.49 20.96
CA LEU A 221 16.03 -1.91 21.65
C LEU A 221 15.90 -2.03 23.17
N GLU A 222 14.74 -1.66 23.73
CA GLU A 222 14.47 -1.75 25.17
C GLU A 222 14.66 -3.18 25.71
N GLU A 223 14.22 -4.21 24.97
CA GLU A 223 14.41 -5.60 25.40
C GLU A 223 15.87 -6.06 25.35
N LEU A 224 16.61 -5.65 24.32
CA LEU A 224 18.04 -5.96 24.21
C LEU A 224 18.84 -5.26 25.33
N GLU A 225 18.52 -4.01 25.66
CA GLU A 225 19.15 -3.28 26.76
C GLU A 225 18.85 -3.89 28.14
N LYS A 226 17.66 -4.48 28.33
CA LYS A 226 17.30 -5.15 29.60
C LYS A 226 18.14 -6.39 29.86
N VAL A 227 18.39 -7.19 28.82
CA VAL A 227 19.17 -8.43 28.95
C VAL A 227 20.68 -8.20 28.96
N ASN A 228 21.15 -7.06 28.46
CA ASN A 228 22.57 -6.70 28.44
C ASN A 228 23.09 -6.13 29.78
N LYS A 229 22.20 -5.86 30.74
CA LYS A 229 22.57 -5.45 32.10
C LYS A 229 22.92 -6.67 32.96
#